data_AF-A0A285BZ84-F1
#
_entry.id   AF-A0A285BZ84-F1
#
_cell.length_a   1.000
_cell.length_b   1.000
_cell.length_c   1.000
_cell.angle_alpha   90.00
_cell.angle_beta   90.00
_cell.angle_gamma   90.00
#
_symmetry.space_group_name_H-M   'P 1'
#
loop_
_entity.id
_entity.type
_entity.pdbx_description
1 polymer ?
#
loop_
_entity_poly.entity_id
_entity_poly.type
_entity_poly.pdbx_seq_one_letter_code
_entity_poly.pdbx_strand_id
1 'polypeptide(L)'
;MKLLNLLLILAVCLFFSTAHSAETISEKAQATKDDIKRDAKKAVNRVEESTCTGTDAECAKQKIGNRAEEAKDAIKDKSSEIKNNLD
;
A
#
# COMPACT_ATOMS: atom_id res chain seq x y z
N MET A 1 -28.02 42.46 -4.94
CA MET A 1 -28.49 41.10 -4.62
C MET A 1 -27.89 40.01 -5.51
N LYS A 2 -27.84 40.18 -6.85
CA LYS A 2 -27.25 39.17 -7.76
C LYS A 2 -25.78 38.83 -7.48
N LEU A 3 -24.94 39.83 -7.21
CA LEU A 3 -23.52 39.64 -6.85
C LEU A 3 -23.34 38.96 -5.49
N LEU A 4 -24.20 39.29 -4.52
CA LEU A 4 -24.17 38.68 -3.18
C LEU A 4 -24.52 37.18 -3.25
N ASN A 5 -25.54 36.82 -4.04
CA ASN A 5 -25.93 35.43 -4.25
C ASN A 5 -24.85 34.63 -5.00
N LEU A 6 -24.16 35.26 -5.96
CA LEU A 6 -23.07 34.62 -6.69
C LEU A 6 -21.87 34.32 -5.78
N LEU A 7 -21.52 35.24 -4.88
CA LEU A 7 -20.47 35.03 -3.87
C LEU A 7 -20.83 33.94 -2.87
N LEU A 8 -22.11 33.83 -2.50
CA LEU A 8 -22.60 32.79 -1.60
C LEU A 8 -22.49 31.39 -2.22
N ILE A 9 -22.84 31.26 -3.51
CA ILE A 9 -22.75 29.99 -4.24
C ILE A 9 -21.27 29.56 -4.39
N LEU A 10 -20.38 30.50 -4.72
CA LEU A 10 -18.95 30.22 -4.85
C LEU A 10 -18.34 29.74 -3.52
N ALA A 11 -18.74 30.34 -2.40
CA ALA A 11 -18.28 29.93 -1.07
C ALA A 11 -18.71 28.48 -0.74
N VAL A 12 -19.95 28.09 -1.05
CA VAL A 12 -20.46 26.73 -0.80
C VAL A 12 -19.73 25.68 -1.65
N CYS A 13 -19.38 25.99 -2.90
CA CYS A 13 -18.61 25.09 -3.76
C CYS A 13 -17.19 24.83 -3.24
N LEU A 14 -16.57 25.83 -2.60
CA LEU A 14 -15.23 25.70 -2.03
C LEU A 14 -15.21 24.80 -0.78
N PHE A 15 -16.28 24.81 0.04
CA PHE A 15 -16.40 23.90 1.18
C PHE A 15 -16.55 22.43 0.78
N PHE A 16 -17.10 22.14 -0.40
CA PHE A 16 -17.21 20.76 -0.91
C PHE A 16 -15.88 20.21 -1.45
N SER A 17 -14.88 21.08 -1.67
CA SER A 17 -13.62 20.71 -2.30
C SER A 17 -12.55 20.22 -1.29
N THR A 18 -12.80 20.34 0.02
CA THR A 18 -11.84 19.92 1.06
C THR A 18 -12.03 18.48 1.54
N ALA A 19 -12.87 17.68 0.88
CA ALA A 19 -12.94 16.22 1.08
C ALA A 19 -11.73 15.49 0.45
N HIS A 20 -10.57 16.13 0.43
CA HIS A 20 -9.33 15.48 0.04
C HIS A 20 -8.79 14.80 1.29
N SER A 21 -8.81 13.47 1.30
CA SER A 21 -8.23 12.61 2.34
C SER A 21 -6.93 13.21 2.86
N ALA A 22 -6.99 13.75 4.07
CA ALA A 22 -5.81 14.07 4.84
C ALA A 22 -5.23 12.74 5.30
N GLU A 23 -4.57 12.01 4.38
CA GLU A 23 -3.70 10.89 4.74
C GLU A 23 -2.73 11.43 5.78
N THR A 24 -2.91 11.00 7.03
CA THR A 24 -2.13 11.53 8.14
C THR A 24 -0.67 11.21 7.86
N ILE A 25 0.26 12.13 8.17
CA ILE A 25 1.71 11.90 7.96
C ILE A 25 2.17 10.57 8.61
N SER A 26 1.45 10.11 9.63
CA SER A 26 1.62 8.81 10.26
C SER A 26 1.27 7.62 9.35
N GLU A 27 0.14 7.66 8.61
CA GLU A 27 -0.23 6.60 7.66
C GLU A 27 0.76 6.49 6.51
N LYS A 28 1.19 7.62 5.93
CA LYS A 28 2.24 7.61 4.89
C LYS A 28 3.54 7.02 5.40
N ALA A 29 3.93 7.35 6.64
CA ALA A 29 5.13 6.79 7.26
C ALA A 29 4.99 5.29 7.53
N GLN A 30 3.79 4.80 7.86
CA GLN A 30 3.54 3.38 8.10
C GLN A 30 3.51 2.58 6.79
N ALA A 31 2.80 3.06 5.77
CA ALA A 31 2.82 2.47 4.42
C ALA A 31 4.25 2.38 3.87
N THR A 32 5.05 3.45 4.04
CA THR A 32 6.46 3.46 3.62
C THR A 32 7.29 2.40 4.35
N LYS A 33 7.05 2.18 5.66
CA LYS A 33 7.76 1.14 6.43
C LYS A 33 7.41 -0.26 5.96
N ASP A 34 6.12 -0.51 5.71
CA ASP A 34 5.65 -1.81 5.24
C ASP A 34 6.16 -2.12 3.82
N ASP A 35 6.21 -1.11 2.95
CA ASP A 35 6.82 -1.21 1.62
C ASP A 35 8.30 -1.57 1.68
N ILE A 36 9.09 -0.87 2.51
CA ILE A 36 10.51 -1.17 2.69
C ILE A 36 10.71 -2.59 3.21
N LYS A 37 9.89 -3.02 4.18
CA LYS A 37 9.98 -4.36 4.76
C LYS A 37 9.68 -5.44 3.72
N ARG A 38 8.68 -5.22 2.86
CA ARG A 38 8.30 -6.12 1.78
C ARG A 38 9.39 -6.22 0.72
N ASP A 39 9.98 -5.09 0.33
CA ASP A 39 11.08 -5.07 -0.64
C ASP A 39 12.33 -5.77 -0.11
N ALA A 40 12.66 -5.55 1.17
CA ALA A 40 13.76 -6.27 1.82
C ALA A 40 13.51 -7.79 1.83
N LYS A 41 12.30 -8.22 2.19
CA LYS A 41 11.93 -9.64 2.20
C LYS A 41 11.98 -10.27 0.81
N LYS A 42 11.49 -9.55 -0.20
CA LYS A 42 11.58 -9.96 -1.60
C LYS A 42 13.03 -10.09 -2.07
N ALA A 43 13.92 -9.19 -1.67
CA ALA A 43 15.34 -9.29 -1.98
C ALA A 43 15.96 -10.55 -1.36
N VAL A 44 15.66 -10.83 -0.08
CA VAL A 44 16.12 -12.07 0.59
C VAL A 44 15.58 -13.31 -0.13
N ASN A 45 14.29 -13.36 -0.45
CA ASN A 45 13.68 -14.46 -1.18
C ASN A 45 14.34 -14.71 -2.54
N ARG A 46 14.72 -13.65 -3.27
CA ARG A 46 15.42 -13.76 -4.55
C ARG A 46 16.85 -14.29 -4.37
N VAL A 47 17.53 -13.87 -3.30
CA VAL A 47 18.85 -14.42 -2.95
C VAL A 47 18.71 -15.91 -2.66
N GLU A 48 17.78 -16.31 -1.80
CA GLU A 48 17.53 -17.73 -1.48
C GLU A 48 17.23 -18.57 -2.73
N GLU A 49 16.36 -18.08 -3.61
CA GLU A 49 16.05 -18.71 -4.90
C GLU A 49 17.31 -18.89 -5.76
N SER A 50 18.19 -17.88 -5.79
CA SER A 50 19.43 -17.91 -6.58
C SER A 50 20.53 -18.79 -5.98
N THR A 51 20.53 -18.94 -4.66
CA THR A 51 21.49 -19.77 -3.91
C THR A 51 21.01 -21.20 -3.73
N CYS A 52 19.83 -21.56 -4.24
CA CYS A 52 19.33 -22.92 -4.14
C CYS A 52 20.20 -23.88 -4.97
N THR A 53 20.84 -24.83 -4.29
CA THR A 53 21.68 -25.88 -4.90
C THR A 53 21.04 -27.27 -4.79
N GLY A 54 19.74 -27.34 -4.48
CA GLY A 54 18.98 -28.58 -4.39
C GLY A 54 18.56 -29.13 -5.75
N THR A 55 17.66 -30.12 -5.76
CA THR A 55 17.07 -30.60 -7.01
C THR A 55 16.15 -29.55 -7.64
N ASP A 56 15.92 -29.63 -8.96
CA ASP A 56 15.03 -28.69 -9.67
C ASP A 56 13.64 -28.59 -9.02
N ALA A 57 13.12 -29.72 -8.52
CA ALA A 57 11.83 -29.77 -7.85
C ALA A 57 11.85 -29.05 -6.49
N GLU A 58 12.96 -29.12 -5.74
CA GLU A 58 13.13 -28.41 -4.47
C GLU A 58 13.27 -26.91 -4.69
N CYS A 59 14.12 -26.49 -5.62
CA CYS A 59 14.28 -25.07 -5.94
C CYS A 59 13.00 -24.46 -6.52
N ALA A 60 12.25 -25.22 -7.33
CA ALA A 60 10.93 -24.82 -7.81
C ALA A 60 9.91 -24.68 -6.66
N LYS A 61 9.87 -25.63 -5.71
CA LYS A 61 9.01 -25.53 -4.53
C LYS A 61 9.36 -24.32 -3.67
N GLN A 62 10.65 -24.09 -3.42
CA GLN A 62 11.12 -22.94 -2.65
C GLN A 62 10.72 -21.62 -3.33
N LYS A 63 10.94 -21.50 -4.64
CA LYS A 63 10.50 -20.34 -5.44
C LYS A 63 8.99 -20.10 -5.36
N ILE A 64 8.19 -21.16 -5.45
CA ILE A 64 6.73 -21.06 -5.33
C ILE A 64 6.34 -20.62 -3.92
N GLY A 65 6.98 -21.18 -2.88
CA GLY A 65 6.77 -20.79 -1.49
C GLY A 65 7.07 -19.31 -1.26
N ASN A 66 8.24 -18.85 -1.68
CA ASN A 66 8.70 -17.47 -1.56
C ASN A 66 7.73 -16.51 -2.25
N ARG A 67 7.28 -16.84 -3.47
CA ARG A 67 6.29 -16.03 -4.21
C ARG A 67 4.89 -16.06 -3.60
N ALA A 68 4.46 -17.19 -3.04
CA ALA A 68 3.18 -17.28 -2.35
C ALA A 68 3.17 -16.43 -1.07
N GLU A 69 4.30 -16.38 -0.36
CA GLU A 69 4.47 -15.53 0.81
C GLU A 69 4.48 -14.04 0.45
N GLU A 70 5.20 -13.65 -0.62
CA GLU A 70 5.15 -12.29 -1.19
C GLU A 70 3.71 -11.86 -1.51
N ALA A 71 2.90 -12.75 -2.11
CA ALA A 71 1.51 -12.46 -2.44
C ALA A 71 0.63 -12.28 -1.18
N LYS A 72 0.84 -13.11 -0.15
CA LYS A 72 0.11 -13.00 1.13
C LYS A 72 0.41 -11.68 1.83
N ASP A 73 1.67 -11.27 1.85
CA ASP A 73 2.07 -9.99 2.45
C ASP A 73 1.43 -8.81 1.71
N ALA A 74 1.46 -8.82 0.37
CA ALA A 74 0.81 -7.76 -0.43
C ALA A 74 -0.71 -7.66 -0.20
N ILE A 75 -1.39 -8.80 -0.01
CA ILE A 75 -2.83 -8.81 0.32
C ILE A 75 -3.06 -8.27 1.73
N LYS A 76 -2.21 -8.65 2.69
CA LYS A 76 -2.30 -8.19 4.07
C LYS A 76 -2.11 -6.67 4.17
N ASP A 77 -1.11 -6.13 3.49
CA ASP A 77 -0.82 -4.69 3.47
C ASP A 77 -2.00 -3.90 2.91
N LYS A 78 -2.56 -4.33 1.77
CA LYS A 78 -3.78 -3.72 1.19
C LYS A 78 -4.98 -3.83 2.12
N SER A 79 -5.16 -4.96 2.80
CA SER A 79 -6.26 -5.13 3.75
C SER A 79 -6.11 -4.22 4.98
N SER A 80 -4.88 -4.01 5.45
CA SER A 80 -4.57 -3.11 6.56
C SER A 80 -4.75 -1.64 6.16
N GLU A 81 -4.37 -1.28 4.94
CA GLU A 81 -4.59 0.04 4.37
C GLU A 81 -6.09 0.35 4.24
N ILE A 82 -6.91 -0.58 3.74
CA ILE A 82 -8.37 -0.41 3.67
C ILE A 82 -8.96 -0.26 5.07
N LYS A 83 -8.50 -1.04 6.06
CA LYS A 83 -9.00 -0.96 7.43
C LYS A 83 -8.68 0.40 8.07
N ASN A 84 -7.45 0.90 7.92
CA ASN A 84 -7.06 2.21 8.44
C ASN A 84 -7.80 3.37 7.78
N ASN A 85 -8.10 3.28 6.48
CA ASN A 85 -8.90 4.29 5.78
C ASN A 85 -10.40 4.28 6.14
N LEU A 86 -10.89 3.21 6.80
CA LEU A 86 -12.28 3.08 7.24
C LEU A 86 -12.52 3.49 8.71
N ASP A 87 -11.48 3.49 9.55
CA ASP A 87 -11.50 3.99 10.94
C ASP A 87 -11.31 5.52 10.99
#